data_AF-A0AA43FQA3-F1
#
_entry.id   AF-A0AA43FQA3-F1
#
_cell.length_a   1.000
_cell.length_b   1.000
_cell.length_c   1.000
_cell.angle_alpha   90.00
_cell.angle_beta   90.00
_cell.angle_gamma   90.00
#
_symmetry.space_group_name_H-M   'P 1'
#
loop_
_entity.id
_entity.type
_entity.pdbx_description
1 polymer ?
#
loop_
_entity_poly.entity_id
_entity_poly.type
_entity_poly.pdbx_seq_one_letter_code
_entity_poly.pdbx_strand_id
1 'polypeptide(L)'
;MTPREDIAAATVRDVLAAHLRVVGAPGLVVATTHAPETELLRRWLGADVPVRLPAAALVERIVTGLGETPEGRALDMETRTAVALESAARVTARSEGLVPADLRNRLGLLLDPAPPAAGVIPLGDVHASDIHRWTGSVTLPPAFAGWDMATVRDVENALDAYLIHGYPPDEAMGCLGPRAVTVGKALDDAAPGRLGLLVPKLHAWTVGVDLAR
;
A
#
# COMPACT_ATOMS: atom_id res chain seq x y z
N MET A 1 -20.86 -9.54 1.10
CA MET A 1 -19.89 -8.71 0.38
C MET A 1 -20.60 -8.03 -0.78
N THR A 2 -20.14 -6.86 -1.21
CA THR A 2 -20.72 -6.20 -2.40
C THR A 2 -20.16 -6.83 -3.68
N PRO A 3 -20.85 -6.80 -4.84
CA PRO A 3 -20.31 -7.37 -6.08
C PRO A 3 -18.92 -6.83 -6.46
N ARG A 4 -18.65 -5.55 -6.19
CA ARG A 4 -17.34 -4.92 -6.39
C ARG A 4 -16.27 -5.50 -5.46
N GLU A 5 -16.63 -5.77 -4.20
CA GLU A 5 -15.74 -6.39 -3.23
C GLU A 5 -15.42 -7.84 -3.62
N ASP A 6 -16.40 -8.60 -4.11
CA ASP A 6 -16.21 -9.99 -4.53
C ASP A 6 -15.23 -10.09 -5.70
N ILE A 7 -15.36 -9.19 -6.70
CA ILE A 7 -14.43 -9.13 -7.83
C ILE A 7 -13.02 -8.75 -7.38
N ALA A 8 -12.90 -7.75 -6.50
CA ALA A 8 -11.61 -7.34 -5.95
C ALA A 8 -10.94 -8.49 -5.18
N ALA A 9 -11.68 -9.13 -4.27
CA ALA A 9 -11.21 -10.25 -3.48
C ALA A 9 -10.76 -11.43 -4.34
N ALA A 10 -11.55 -11.81 -5.36
CA ALA A 10 -11.20 -12.89 -6.27
C ALA A 10 -9.91 -12.57 -7.06
N THR A 11 -9.83 -11.37 -7.63
CA THR A 11 -8.64 -10.95 -8.42
C THR A 11 -7.38 -10.95 -7.57
N VAL A 12 -7.44 -10.36 -6.37
CA VAL A 12 -6.30 -10.32 -5.44
C VAL A 12 -5.89 -11.74 -5.04
N ARG A 13 -6.85 -12.61 -4.71
CA ARG A 13 -6.59 -14.00 -4.34
C ARG A 13 -5.92 -14.77 -5.47
N ASP A 14 -6.45 -14.68 -6.69
CA ASP A 14 -5.96 -15.45 -7.83
C ASP A 14 -4.55 -15.03 -8.25
N VAL A 15 -4.28 -13.71 -8.29
CA VAL A 15 -2.95 -13.17 -8.62
C VAL A 15 -1.92 -13.59 -7.57
N LEU A 16 -2.25 -13.46 -6.28
CA LEU A 16 -1.34 -13.85 -5.21
C LEU A 16 -1.11 -15.36 -5.16
N ALA A 17 -2.16 -16.17 -5.31
CA ALA A 17 -2.04 -17.62 -5.36
C ALA A 17 -1.19 -18.09 -6.56
N ALA A 18 -1.31 -17.44 -7.71
CA ALA A 18 -0.44 -17.70 -8.85
C ALA A 18 1.02 -17.32 -8.55
N HIS A 19 1.26 -16.14 -8.00
CA HIS A 19 2.61 -15.68 -7.67
C HIS A 19 3.29 -16.59 -6.63
N LEU A 20 2.61 -16.90 -5.53
CA LEU A 20 3.12 -17.77 -4.47
C LEU A 20 3.50 -19.16 -4.99
N ARG A 21 2.70 -19.73 -5.91
CA ARG A 21 3.05 -20.98 -6.59
C ARG A 21 4.30 -20.86 -7.45
N VAL A 22 4.47 -19.75 -8.18
CA VAL A 22 5.66 -19.52 -9.04
C VAL A 22 6.93 -19.39 -8.21
N VAL A 23 6.88 -18.68 -7.08
CA VAL A 23 8.06 -18.45 -6.23
C VAL A 23 8.26 -19.53 -5.17
N GLY A 24 7.34 -20.51 -5.08
CA GLY A 24 7.41 -21.62 -4.12
C GLY A 24 7.23 -21.20 -2.66
N ALA A 25 6.56 -20.08 -2.41
CA ALA A 25 6.34 -19.56 -1.06
C ALA A 25 4.98 -19.99 -0.50
N PRO A 26 4.89 -20.31 0.80
CA PRO A 26 3.65 -20.78 1.41
C PRO A 26 2.71 -19.65 1.82
N GLY A 27 3.12 -18.38 1.73
CA GLY A 27 2.30 -17.25 2.15
C GLY A 27 3.03 -15.91 2.16
N LEU A 28 2.42 -14.95 2.83
CA LEU A 28 2.86 -13.56 2.90
C LEU A 28 3.28 -13.15 4.32
N VAL A 29 4.17 -12.17 4.41
CA VAL A 29 4.41 -11.40 5.64
C VAL A 29 4.26 -9.92 5.37
N VAL A 30 3.59 -9.20 6.27
CA VAL A 30 3.32 -7.76 6.14
C VAL A 30 3.97 -6.99 7.30
N ALA A 31 4.57 -5.85 7.00
CA ALA A 31 5.31 -5.02 7.94
C ALA A 31 4.38 -4.04 8.70
N THR A 32 3.44 -4.57 9.48
CA THR A 32 2.53 -3.74 10.29
C THR A 32 2.16 -4.45 11.59
N THR A 33 1.74 -3.68 12.60
CA THR A 33 1.22 -4.23 13.86
C THR A 33 -0.26 -4.57 13.70
N HIS A 34 -1.10 -3.64 13.24
CA HIS A 34 -2.51 -3.84 12.89
C HIS A 34 -2.99 -2.73 11.94
N ALA A 35 -3.27 -3.05 10.69
CA ALA A 35 -3.85 -2.12 9.72
C ALA A 35 -5.17 -2.70 9.17
N PRO A 36 -6.20 -1.88 8.87
CA PRO A 36 -7.45 -2.37 8.27
C PRO A 36 -7.21 -3.15 6.97
N GLU A 37 -6.16 -2.78 6.24
CA GLU A 37 -5.67 -3.48 5.05
C GLU A 37 -5.23 -4.93 5.34
N THR A 38 -4.64 -5.18 6.51
CA THR A 38 -4.22 -6.54 6.92
C THR A 38 -5.43 -7.43 7.14
N GLU A 39 -6.43 -6.93 7.84
CA GLU A 39 -7.65 -7.68 8.13
C GLU A 39 -8.47 -7.91 6.86
N LEU A 40 -8.54 -6.91 5.97
CA LEU A 40 -9.14 -7.06 4.65
C LEU A 40 -8.44 -8.15 3.83
N LEU A 41 -7.11 -8.10 3.75
CA LEU A 41 -6.33 -9.07 2.99
C LEU A 41 -6.50 -10.49 3.55
N ARG A 42 -6.42 -10.65 4.87
CA ARG A 42 -6.69 -11.95 5.54
C ARG A 42 -8.08 -12.47 5.24
N ARG A 43 -9.10 -11.60 5.28
CA ARG A 43 -10.48 -11.97 4.95
C ARG A 43 -10.61 -12.44 3.50
N TRP A 44 -9.96 -11.77 2.56
CA TRP A 44 -10.02 -12.13 1.14
C TRP A 44 -9.27 -13.40 0.79
N LEU A 45 -8.11 -13.61 1.42
CA LEU A 45 -7.26 -14.79 1.20
C LEU A 45 -7.74 -16.02 1.96
N GLY A 46 -8.45 -15.83 3.08
CA GLY A 46 -8.93 -16.92 3.92
C GLY A 46 -7.78 -17.75 4.49
N ALA A 47 -8.05 -19.04 4.73
CA ALA A 47 -7.07 -19.96 5.29
C ALA A 47 -6.05 -20.48 4.25
N ASP A 48 -6.33 -20.29 2.95
CA ASP A 48 -5.54 -20.88 1.86
C ASP A 48 -4.18 -20.19 1.67
N VAL A 49 -4.12 -18.88 1.95
CA VAL A 49 -2.87 -18.10 1.88
C VAL A 49 -2.63 -17.41 3.22
N PRO A 50 -1.75 -17.94 4.08
CA PRO A 50 -1.46 -17.33 5.38
C PRO A 50 -0.80 -15.97 5.22
N VAL A 51 -1.33 -14.99 5.96
CA VAL A 51 -0.75 -13.64 6.11
C VAL A 51 -0.20 -13.49 7.53
N ARG A 52 1.12 -13.52 7.64
CA ARG A 52 1.85 -13.43 8.91
C ARG A 52 2.23 -11.99 9.23
N LEU A 53 2.34 -11.73 10.53
CA LEU A 53 2.93 -10.51 11.07
C LEU A 53 4.28 -10.86 11.70
N PRO A 54 5.26 -9.95 11.69
CA PRO A 54 6.48 -10.15 12.45
C PRO A 54 6.16 -10.32 13.94
N ALA A 55 6.92 -11.17 14.63
CA ALA A 55 6.75 -11.37 16.06
C ALA A 55 7.03 -10.07 16.84
N ALA A 56 6.15 -9.68 17.76
CA ALA A 56 6.28 -8.44 18.53
C ALA A 56 7.63 -8.32 19.25
N ALA A 57 8.10 -9.40 19.87
CA ALA A 57 9.41 -9.43 20.55
C ALA A 57 10.60 -9.17 19.60
N LEU A 58 10.49 -9.56 18.32
CA LEU A 58 11.51 -9.24 17.32
C LEU A 58 11.50 -7.75 16.99
N VAL A 59 10.30 -7.16 16.82
CA VAL A 59 10.13 -5.73 16.57
C VAL A 59 10.69 -4.91 17.74
N GLU A 60 10.30 -5.22 18.97
CA GLU A 60 10.78 -4.54 20.18
C GLU A 60 12.30 -4.59 20.33
N ARG A 61 12.90 -5.74 20.03
CA ARG A 61 14.36 -5.91 20.05
C ARG A 61 15.04 -5.02 19.00
N ILE A 62 14.46 -4.90 17.81
CA ILE A 62 15.00 -4.02 16.76
C ILE A 62 14.82 -2.55 17.15
N VAL A 63 13.65 -2.14 17.62
CA VAL A 63 13.41 -0.76 18.11
C VAL A 63 14.42 -0.37 19.19
N THR A 64 14.71 -1.27 20.12
CA THR A 64 15.71 -1.04 21.19
C THR A 64 17.14 -0.97 20.65
N GLY A 65 17.44 -1.73 19.58
CA GLY A 65 18.75 -1.73 18.92
C GLY A 65 18.97 -0.59 17.93
N LEU A 66 17.91 0.09 17.47
CA LEU A 66 17.99 1.31 16.66
C LEU A 66 18.44 2.48 17.55
N GLY A 67 19.76 2.61 17.71
CA GLY A 67 20.41 3.73 18.40
C GLY A 67 20.35 5.04 17.61
N GLU A 68 21.16 6.03 18.03
CA GLU A 68 21.29 7.30 17.32
C GLU A 68 21.81 7.07 15.88
N THR A 69 21.31 7.86 14.92
CA THR A 69 21.83 7.86 13.56
C THR A 69 23.32 8.23 13.53
N PRO A 70 24.07 7.92 12.45
CA PRO A 70 25.46 8.36 12.30
C PRO A 70 25.66 9.87 12.49
N GLU A 71 24.61 10.68 12.28
CA GLU A 71 24.61 12.13 12.53
C GLU A 71 24.24 12.54 13.97
N GLY A 72 24.12 11.59 14.92
CA GLY A 72 23.76 11.86 16.32
C GLY A 72 22.32 12.35 16.52
N ARG A 73 21.45 12.21 15.51
CA ARG A 73 20.02 12.51 15.64
C ARG A 73 19.29 11.23 16.04
N ALA A 74 18.59 11.27 17.17
CA ALA A 74 17.65 10.22 17.52
C ALA A 74 16.47 10.26 16.52
N LEU A 75 16.18 9.12 15.89
CA LEU A 75 14.94 8.95 15.14
C LEU A 75 13.75 9.07 16.10
N ASP A 76 12.67 9.72 15.67
CA ASP A 76 11.42 9.69 16.42
C ASP A 76 10.90 8.24 16.57
N MET A 77 10.00 8.05 17.53
CA MET A 77 9.51 6.71 17.86
C MET A 77 8.72 6.07 16.71
N GLU A 78 8.01 6.88 15.92
CA GLU A 78 7.21 6.41 14.78
C GLU A 78 8.11 5.84 13.68
N THR A 79 9.14 6.59 13.30
CA THR A 79 10.14 6.19 12.32
C THR A 79 10.90 4.95 12.77
N ARG A 80 11.31 4.88 14.05
CA ARG A 80 11.95 3.67 14.61
C ARG A 80 11.05 2.45 14.52
N THR A 81 9.76 2.62 14.81
CA THR A 81 8.78 1.53 14.76
C THR A 81 8.56 1.05 13.32
N ALA A 82 8.43 1.96 12.36
CA ALA A 82 8.30 1.62 10.94
C ALA A 82 9.51 0.83 10.43
N VAL A 83 10.73 1.32 10.68
CA VAL A 83 11.98 0.63 10.30
C VAL A 83 12.09 -0.74 10.96
N ALA A 84 11.70 -0.85 12.24
CA ALA A 84 11.73 -2.11 12.97
C ALA A 84 10.72 -3.13 12.41
N LEU A 85 9.51 -2.70 12.05
CA LEU A 85 8.50 -3.56 11.44
C LEU A 85 8.95 -4.08 10.07
N GLU A 86 9.48 -3.21 9.21
CA GLU A 86 10.01 -3.62 7.91
C GLU A 86 11.18 -4.61 8.05
N SER A 87 12.11 -4.31 8.96
CA SER A 87 13.26 -5.16 9.25
C SER A 87 12.81 -6.52 9.79
N ALA A 88 11.86 -6.53 10.73
CA ALA A 88 11.31 -7.76 11.30
C ALA A 88 10.58 -8.59 10.23
N ALA A 89 9.76 -7.95 9.38
CA ALA A 89 9.08 -8.62 8.29
C ALA A 89 10.06 -9.26 7.29
N ARG A 90 11.17 -8.58 6.96
CA ARG A 90 12.23 -9.15 6.11
C ARG A 90 12.94 -10.34 6.76
N VAL A 91 13.17 -10.30 8.07
CA VAL A 91 13.74 -11.43 8.81
C VAL A 91 12.77 -12.61 8.81
N THR A 92 11.49 -12.38 9.16
CA THR A 92 10.43 -13.39 9.13
C THR A 92 10.25 -14.00 7.74
N ALA A 93 10.25 -13.18 6.69
CA ALA A 93 10.19 -13.63 5.30
C ALA A 93 11.28 -14.65 4.99
N ARG A 94 12.52 -14.32 5.34
CA ARG A 94 13.68 -15.19 5.08
C ARG A 94 13.67 -16.45 5.93
N SER A 95 13.30 -16.36 7.20
CA SER A 95 13.30 -17.52 8.10
C SER A 95 12.19 -18.52 7.81
N GLU A 96 11.05 -18.06 7.31
CA GLU A 96 9.85 -18.87 7.07
C GLU A 96 9.58 -19.13 5.58
N GLY A 97 10.42 -18.61 4.68
CA GLY A 97 10.24 -18.72 3.23
C GLY A 97 9.01 -17.97 2.71
N LEU A 98 8.56 -16.90 3.39
CA LEU A 98 7.40 -16.10 3.02
C LEU A 98 7.79 -14.96 2.08
N VAL A 99 6.81 -14.43 1.35
CA VAL A 99 6.98 -13.25 0.50
C VAL A 99 6.60 -11.99 1.28
N PRO A 100 7.50 -10.99 1.40
CA PRO A 100 7.12 -9.69 1.94
C PRO A 100 6.06 -9.01 1.06
N ALA A 101 5.05 -8.42 1.68
CA ALA A 101 4.04 -7.62 1.00
C ALA A 101 3.90 -6.24 1.64
N ASP A 102 3.74 -5.23 0.79
CA ASP A 102 3.40 -3.85 1.15
C ASP A 102 1.89 -3.68 0.97
N LEU A 103 1.23 -3.14 2.00
CA LEU A 103 -0.23 -3.07 2.04
C LEU A 103 -0.79 -1.73 1.58
N ARG A 104 0.04 -0.82 1.06
CA ARG A 104 -0.46 0.44 0.52
C ARG A 104 -1.56 0.20 -0.50
N ASN A 105 -2.64 0.96 -0.33
CA ASN A 105 -3.75 1.00 -1.28
C ASN A 105 -3.35 1.81 -2.52
N ARG A 106 -4.27 1.96 -3.48
CA ARG A 106 -4.02 2.70 -4.72
C ARG A 106 -3.54 4.12 -4.46
N LEU A 107 -4.16 4.85 -3.53
CA LEU A 107 -3.75 6.21 -3.20
C LEU A 107 -2.32 6.25 -2.65
N GLY A 108 -1.96 5.33 -1.75
CA GLY A 108 -0.59 5.23 -1.22
C GLY A 108 0.43 4.74 -2.24
N LEU A 109 0.04 3.85 -3.16
CA LEU A 109 0.92 3.50 -4.26
C LEU A 109 1.18 4.70 -5.18
N LEU A 110 0.18 5.54 -5.40
CA LEU A 110 0.26 6.67 -6.33
C LEU A 110 0.96 7.90 -5.76
N LEU A 111 0.71 8.22 -4.49
CA LEU A 111 0.98 9.53 -3.92
C LEU A 111 1.94 9.51 -2.73
N ASP A 112 2.36 8.34 -2.25
CA ASP A 112 3.40 8.26 -1.22
C ASP A 112 4.78 8.40 -1.87
N PRO A 113 5.60 9.40 -1.47
CA PRO A 113 6.95 9.56 -2.00
C PRO A 113 7.90 8.43 -1.57
N ALA A 114 7.57 7.70 -0.49
CA ALA A 114 8.39 6.56 -0.08
C ALA A 114 8.19 5.38 -1.03
N PRO A 115 9.26 4.73 -1.53
CA PRO A 115 9.13 3.56 -2.37
C PRO A 115 8.44 2.42 -1.60
N PRO A 116 7.77 1.49 -2.31
CA PRO A 116 7.25 0.26 -1.71
C PRO A 116 8.32 -0.51 -0.92
N ALA A 117 7.99 -0.88 0.31
CA ALA A 117 8.89 -1.64 1.18
C ALA A 117 9.10 -3.09 0.69
N ALA A 118 8.20 -3.56 -0.18
CA ALA A 118 8.20 -4.88 -0.80
C ALA A 118 7.72 -4.82 -2.27
N GLY A 119 8.13 -5.83 -3.04
CA GLY A 119 7.76 -5.95 -4.46
C GLY A 119 6.35 -6.46 -4.72
N VAL A 120 5.62 -6.93 -3.71
CA VAL A 120 4.23 -7.39 -3.82
C VAL A 120 3.32 -6.40 -3.11
N ILE A 121 2.34 -5.85 -3.83
CA ILE A 121 1.41 -4.84 -3.32
C ILE A 121 -0.03 -5.29 -3.57
N PRO A 122 -0.60 -6.15 -2.70
CA PRO A 122 -1.89 -6.80 -2.93
C PRO A 122 -3.06 -5.84 -3.14
N LEU A 123 -3.00 -4.69 -2.48
CA LEU A 123 -4.07 -3.69 -2.48
C LEU A 123 -3.73 -2.48 -3.36
N GLY A 124 -2.63 -2.54 -4.12
CA GLY A 124 -2.08 -1.39 -4.85
C GLY A 124 -3.00 -0.83 -5.93
N ASP A 125 -4.07 -1.53 -6.30
CA ASP A 125 -5.11 -1.03 -7.23
C ASP A 125 -6.52 -0.97 -6.60
N VAL A 126 -6.60 -1.10 -5.28
CA VAL A 126 -7.84 -0.95 -4.51
C VAL A 126 -7.93 0.49 -3.98
N HIS A 127 -9.06 1.13 -4.19
CA HIS A 127 -9.30 2.48 -3.68
C HIS A 127 -9.36 2.52 -2.15
N ALA A 128 -8.79 3.56 -1.55
CA ALA A 128 -8.89 3.81 -0.13
C ALA A 128 -10.36 4.00 0.30
N SER A 129 -11.19 4.62 -0.54
CA SER A 129 -12.62 4.78 -0.24
C SER A 129 -13.41 3.46 -0.25
N ASP A 130 -12.99 2.48 -1.05
CA ASP A 130 -13.57 1.14 -1.02
C ASP A 130 -13.13 0.36 0.21
N ILE A 131 -11.84 0.40 0.56
CA ILE A 131 -11.32 -0.22 1.78
C ILE A 131 -12.08 0.32 2.99
N HIS A 132 -12.17 1.64 3.13
CA HIS A 132 -12.94 2.28 4.20
C HIS A 132 -14.40 1.81 4.24
N ARG A 133 -15.06 1.65 3.08
CA ARG A 133 -16.43 1.14 3.02
C ARG A 133 -16.54 -0.29 3.54
N TRP A 134 -15.54 -1.13 3.32
CA TRP A 134 -15.55 -2.56 3.64
C TRP A 134 -15.03 -2.91 5.04
N THR A 135 -14.24 -2.02 5.67
CA THR A 135 -13.59 -2.24 6.96
C THR A 135 -13.97 -1.20 8.02
N GLY A 136 -14.53 -0.05 7.61
CA GLY A 136 -14.82 1.10 8.47
C GLY A 136 -13.63 2.04 8.71
N SER A 137 -12.43 1.70 8.23
CA SER A 137 -11.22 2.52 8.38
C SER A 137 -10.21 2.24 7.27
N VAL A 138 -9.30 3.18 7.01
CA VAL A 138 -8.28 3.02 5.96
C VAL A 138 -7.03 3.79 6.34
N THR A 139 -5.88 3.28 5.92
CA THR A 139 -4.61 3.99 6.02
C THR A 139 -4.48 4.96 4.84
N LEU A 140 -4.32 6.24 5.13
CA LEU A 140 -4.09 7.27 4.12
C LEU A 140 -2.60 7.68 4.09
N PRO A 141 -2.07 8.11 2.94
CA PRO A 141 -0.71 8.64 2.88
C PRO A 141 -0.59 9.91 3.73
N PRO A 142 0.61 10.26 4.24
CA PRO A 142 0.78 11.40 5.16
C PRO A 142 0.21 12.73 4.64
N ALA A 143 0.30 12.99 3.34
CA ALA A 143 -0.24 14.20 2.71
C ALA A 143 -1.78 14.34 2.83
N PHE A 144 -2.46 13.24 3.11
CA PHE A 144 -3.93 13.13 3.24
C PHE A 144 -4.35 12.84 4.68
N ALA A 145 -3.42 12.90 5.65
CA ALA A 145 -3.75 12.71 7.05
C ALA A 145 -4.82 13.73 7.49
N GLY A 146 -5.90 13.23 8.10
CA GLY A 146 -7.02 14.05 8.56
C GLY A 146 -8.03 14.47 7.49
N TRP A 147 -7.87 14.04 6.23
CA TRP A 147 -8.88 14.29 5.20
C TRP A 147 -10.09 13.39 5.41
N ASP A 148 -11.29 13.93 5.15
CA ASP A 148 -12.51 13.13 5.17
C ASP A 148 -12.62 12.24 3.93
N MET A 149 -13.44 11.18 4.05
CA MET A 149 -13.58 10.18 2.98
C MET A 149 -14.36 10.67 1.76
N ALA A 150 -15.08 11.78 1.86
CA ALA A 150 -15.71 12.40 0.69
C ALA A 150 -14.64 13.07 -0.17
N THR A 151 -13.74 13.84 0.47
CA THR A 151 -12.60 14.48 -0.18
C THR A 151 -11.64 13.44 -0.75
N VAL A 152 -11.35 12.35 -0.02
CA VAL A 152 -10.52 11.25 -0.56
C VAL A 152 -11.15 10.65 -1.82
N ARG A 153 -12.47 10.47 -1.85
CA ARG A 153 -13.18 9.96 -3.03
C ARG A 153 -13.12 10.93 -4.20
N ASP A 154 -13.21 12.24 -3.95
CA ASP A 154 -13.04 13.25 -5.00
C ASP A 154 -11.63 13.18 -5.61
N VAL A 155 -10.59 13.01 -4.78
CA VAL A 155 -9.21 12.80 -5.26
C VAL A 155 -9.09 11.53 -6.10
N GLU A 156 -9.65 10.42 -5.65
CA GLU A 156 -9.65 9.16 -6.39
C GLU A 156 -10.34 9.30 -7.76
N ASN A 157 -11.49 9.97 -7.81
CA ASN A 157 -12.21 10.23 -9.06
C ASN A 157 -11.41 11.12 -10.01
N ALA A 158 -10.75 12.15 -9.47
CA ALA A 158 -9.87 13.03 -10.25
C ALA A 158 -8.64 12.29 -10.80
N LEU A 159 -8.05 11.40 -10.00
CA LEU A 159 -6.97 10.52 -10.45
C LEU A 159 -7.44 9.53 -11.52
N ASP A 160 -8.64 8.99 -11.41
CA ASP A 160 -9.21 8.12 -12.45
C ASP A 160 -9.47 8.88 -13.76
N ALA A 161 -10.02 10.08 -13.67
CA ALA A 161 -10.18 10.96 -14.83
C ALA A 161 -8.83 11.21 -15.52
N TYR A 162 -7.79 11.56 -14.75
CA TYR A 162 -6.47 11.83 -15.28
C TYR A 162 -5.79 10.56 -15.85
N LEU A 163 -5.73 9.48 -15.06
CA LEU A 163 -4.86 8.33 -15.33
C LEU A 163 -5.53 7.22 -16.13
N ILE A 164 -6.83 6.99 -15.94
CA ILE A 164 -7.57 5.95 -16.65
C ILE A 164 -8.20 6.53 -17.92
N HIS A 165 -8.82 7.70 -17.80
CA HIS A 165 -9.59 8.29 -18.89
C HIS A 165 -8.79 9.29 -19.73
N GLY A 166 -7.58 9.66 -19.30
CA GLY A 166 -6.66 10.50 -20.08
C GLY A 166 -7.09 11.96 -20.18
N TYR A 167 -7.94 12.44 -19.28
CA TYR A 167 -8.30 13.86 -19.22
C TYR A 167 -7.07 14.71 -18.88
N PRO A 168 -6.93 15.93 -19.43
CA PRO A 168 -5.90 16.88 -19.03
C PRO A 168 -5.91 17.14 -17.50
N PRO A 169 -4.75 17.39 -16.86
CA PRO A 169 -4.68 17.59 -15.41
C PRO A 169 -5.60 18.68 -14.85
N ASP A 170 -5.76 19.79 -15.57
CA ASP A 170 -6.63 20.91 -15.21
C ASP A 170 -8.12 20.53 -15.27
N GLU A 171 -8.53 19.77 -16.28
CA GLU A 171 -9.90 19.24 -16.38
C GLU A 171 -10.18 18.17 -15.31
N ALA A 172 -9.22 17.24 -15.09
CA ALA A 172 -9.38 16.15 -14.15
C ALA A 172 -9.35 16.59 -12.67
N MET A 173 -8.43 17.49 -12.32
CA MET A 173 -8.20 17.94 -10.93
C MET A 173 -8.93 19.23 -10.59
N GLY A 174 -9.55 19.91 -11.56
CA GLY A 174 -10.23 21.20 -11.35
C GLY A 174 -11.31 21.16 -10.27
N CYS A 175 -11.98 20.02 -10.08
CA CYS A 175 -12.98 19.83 -9.04
C CYS A 175 -12.41 19.87 -7.60
N LEU A 176 -11.09 19.68 -7.44
CA LEU A 176 -10.43 19.68 -6.13
C LEU A 176 -10.10 21.09 -5.62
N GLY A 177 -10.22 22.12 -6.47
CA GLY A 177 -9.87 23.49 -6.13
C GLY A 177 -8.44 23.61 -5.56
N PRO A 178 -8.22 24.32 -4.44
CA PRO A 178 -6.87 24.47 -3.85
C PRO A 178 -6.16 23.15 -3.51
N ARG A 179 -6.91 22.06 -3.29
CA ARG A 179 -6.35 20.75 -2.95
C ARG A 179 -5.62 20.09 -4.13
N ALA A 180 -5.89 20.53 -5.36
CA ALA A 180 -5.18 20.06 -6.56
C ALA A 180 -3.67 20.29 -6.44
N VAL A 181 -3.23 21.35 -5.74
CA VAL A 181 -1.81 21.64 -5.51
C VAL A 181 -1.15 20.54 -4.66
N THR A 182 -1.83 20.09 -3.60
CA THR A 182 -1.32 19.00 -2.74
C THR A 182 -1.24 17.69 -3.50
N VAL A 183 -2.26 17.36 -4.29
CA VAL A 183 -2.29 16.13 -5.11
C VAL A 183 -1.22 16.17 -6.20
N GLY A 184 -1.09 17.29 -6.91
CA GLY A 184 -0.07 17.48 -7.94
C GLY A 184 1.34 17.33 -7.38
N LYS A 185 1.63 17.99 -6.26
CA LYS A 185 2.92 17.85 -5.57
C LYS A 185 3.20 16.39 -5.18
N ALA A 186 2.22 15.69 -4.62
CA ALA A 186 2.39 14.30 -4.21
C ALA A 186 2.63 13.36 -5.41
N LEU A 187 1.99 13.62 -6.56
CA LEU A 187 2.26 12.89 -7.81
C LEU A 187 3.70 13.12 -8.30
N ASP A 188 4.16 14.36 -8.29
CA ASP A 188 5.51 14.73 -8.73
C ASP A 188 6.59 14.10 -7.83
N ASP A 189 6.39 14.18 -6.51
CA ASP A 189 7.31 13.65 -5.51
C ASP A 189 7.41 12.11 -5.56
N ALA A 190 6.36 11.43 -6.03
CA ALA A 190 6.28 9.97 -6.02
C ALA A 190 6.70 9.29 -7.34
N ALA A 191 7.11 10.08 -8.35
CA ALA A 191 7.41 9.64 -9.72
C ALA A 191 8.57 8.61 -9.91
N PRO A 192 9.63 8.55 -9.09
CA PRO A 192 10.71 7.58 -9.31
C PRO A 192 10.47 6.21 -8.63
N GLY A 193 10.68 5.10 -9.36
CA GLY A 193 11.09 3.82 -8.72
C GLY A 193 10.08 2.67 -8.60
N ARG A 194 9.13 2.53 -9.54
CA ARG A 194 8.03 1.56 -9.43
C ARG A 194 8.05 0.38 -10.43
N LEU A 195 9.23 0.07 -10.98
CA LEU A 195 9.42 -1.08 -11.86
C LEU A 195 9.51 -2.39 -11.05
N GLY A 196 8.94 -3.47 -11.59
CA GLY A 196 9.03 -4.81 -10.99
C GLY A 196 8.07 -5.09 -9.83
N LEU A 197 7.06 -4.24 -9.63
CA LEU A 197 6.02 -4.45 -8.62
C LEU A 197 4.94 -5.41 -9.14
N LEU A 198 4.53 -6.35 -8.29
CA LEU A 198 3.34 -7.17 -8.49
C LEU A 198 2.13 -6.49 -7.84
N VAL A 199 1.20 -6.03 -8.68
CA VAL A 199 -0.06 -5.41 -8.25
C VAL A 199 -1.22 -6.13 -8.95
N PRO A 200 -2.18 -6.74 -8.22
CA PRO A 200 -3.42 -7.25 -8.82
C PRO A 200 -4.21 -6.09 -9.45
N LYS A 201 -4.46 -6.16 -10.76
CA LYS A 201 -5.10 -5.09 -11.52
C LYS A 201 -6.62 -5.23 -11.48
N LEU A 202 -7.30 -4.22 -10.96
CA LEU A 202 -8.76 -4.05 -10.95
C LEU A 202 -9.21 -3.00 -11.98
N HIS A 203 -8.31 -2.10 -12.36
CA HIS A 203 -8.48 -1.05 -13.35
C HIS A 203 -7.47 -1.25 -14.49
N ALA A 204 -7.80 -0.71 -15.66
CA ALA A 204 -6.93 -0.80 -16.83
C ALA A 204 -5.57 -0.12 -16.63
N TRP A 205 -5.47 0.81 -15.66
CA TRP A 205 -4.25 1.59 -15.38
C TRP A 205 -4.00 1.67 -13.87
N THR A 206 -2.85 1.18 -13.41
CA THR A 206 -2.34 1.47 -12.06
C THR A 206 -0.93 1.96 -12.21
N VAL A 207 -0.77 3.23 -11.86
CA VAL A 207 0.41 4.00 -12.19
C VAL A 207 1.62 3.64 -11.33
N GLY A 208 2.73 3.45 -12.04
CA GLY A 208 4.04 3.02 -11.55
C GLY A 208 4.72 2.09 -12.56
N VAL A 209 3.92 1.30 -13.28
CA VAL A 209 4.34 0.61 -14.50
C VAL A 209 4.08 1.49 -15.74
N ASP A 210 3.01 2.30 -15.72
CA ASP A 210 2.51 2.99 -16.92
C ASP A 210 2.82 4.50 -17.00
N LEU A 211 3.39 5.11 -15.95
CA LEU A 211 3.85 6.53 -15.96
C LEU A 211 5.37 6.69 -16.13
N ALA A 212 6.12 5.59 -16.28
CA ALA A 212 7.50 5.69 -16.71
C ALA A 212 7.51 6.16 -18.19
N ARG A 213 7.43 7.47 -18.39
CA ARG A 213 7.79 8.14 -19.64
C ARG A 213 9.29 8.36 -19.68
#